data_AF-A0A966XSU4-F1
#
_entry.id   AF-A0A966XSU4-F1
#
_cell.length_a   1.000
_cell.length_b   1.000
_cell.length_c   1.000
_cell.angle_alpha   90.00
_cell.angle_beta   90.00
_cell.angle_gamma   90.00
#
_symmetry.space_group_name_H-M   'P 1'
#
loop_
_entity.id
_entity.type
_entity.pdbx_description
1 polymer ?
#
loop_
_entity_poly.entity_id
_entity_poly.type
_entity_poly.pdbx_seq_one_letter_code
_entity_poly.pdbx_strand_id
1 'polypeptide(L)' 'MTDNQSSDYFDYVIVGGGTAGSLLANRLTSGNKFTVCLLE' A
#
# COMPACT_ATOMS: atom_id res chain seq x y z
N MET A 1 -29.68 8.65 -1.70
CA MET A 1 -28.45 8.39 -2.49
C MET A 1 -27.28 8.59 -1.54
N THR A 2 -27.10 7.65 -0.61
CA THR A 2 -26.01 7.68 0.37
C THR A 2 -24.85 6.93 -0.25
N ASP A 3 -23.93 7.68 -0.85
CA ASP A 3 -22.72 7.13 -1.44
C ASP A 3 -21.75 6.80 -0.29
N ASN A 4 -21.63 5.51 0.02
CA ASN A 4 -20.74 5.00 1.06
C ASN A 4 -19.30 5.03 0.55
N GLN A 5 -18.73 6.23 0.39
CA GLN A 5 -17.37 6.43 -0.13
C GLN A 5 -16.38 6.34 1.03
N SER A 6 -16.07 5.12 1.46
CA SER A 6 -14.89 4.87 2.29
C SER A 6 -13.66 4.94 1.38
N SER A 7 -13.07 6.12 1.26
CA SER A 7 -11.81 6.29 0.52
C SER A 7 -10.67 5.81 1.41
N ASP A 8 -10.06 4.67 1.07
CA ASP A 8 -8.84 4.21 1.73
C ASP A 8 -7.65 5.07 1.28
N TYR A 9 -6.91 5.58 2.26
CA TYR A 9 -5.68 6.36 2.04
C TYR A 9 -4.47 5.51 2.40
N PHE A 10 -3.48 5.54 1.51
CA PHE A 10 -2.19 4.89 1.72
C PHE A 10 -1.07 5.90 1.50
N ASP A 11 0.02 5.78 2.25
CA ASP A 11 1.21 6.62 2.06
C ASP A 11 1.96 6.26 0.77
N TYR A 12 1.90 4.98 0.38
CA TYR A 12 2.51 4.48 -0.85
C TYR A 12 1.61 3.48 -1.58
N VAL A 13 1.69 3.49 -2.91
CA VAL A 13 1.11 2.45 -3.78
C VAL A 13 2.23 1.84 -4.61
N ILE A 14 2.40 0.53 -4.51
CA ILE A 14 3.35 -0.25 -5.29
C ILE A 14 2.57 -1.08 -6.30
N VAL A 15 2.94 -0.99 -7.59
CA VAL A 15 2.36 -1.78 -8.67
C VAL A 15 3.36 -2.84 -9.11
N GLY A 16 3.00 -4.10 -8.94
CA GLY A 16 3.82 -5.30 -9.14
C GLY A 16 4.36 -5.87 -7.82
N GLY A 17 3.89 -7.07 -7.45
CA GLY A 17 4.27 -7.82 -6.25
C GLY A 17 5.56 -8.66 -6.35
N GLY A 18 6.34 -8.51 -7.43
CA GLY A 18 7.57 -9.27 -7.66
C GLY A 18 8.67 -9.02 -6.61
N THR A 19 9.87 -9.58 -6.84
CA THR A 19 10.99 -9.52 -5.88
C THR A 19 11.31 -8.10 -5.38
N ALA A 20 11.37 -7.12 -6.30
CA ALA A 20 11.62 -5.73 -5.96
C ALA A 20 10.46 -5.11 -5.18
N GLY A 21 9.21 -5.35 -5.61
CA GLY A 21 8.01 -4.81 -4.98
C GLY A 21 7.81 -5.31 -3.55
N SER A 22 7.99 -6.62 -3.33
CA SER A 22 7.90 -7.25 -2.02
C SER A 22 8.98 -6.76 -1.05
N LEU A 23 10.22 -6.60 -1.50
CA LEU A 23 11.31 -6.06 -0.67
C LEU A 23 11.08 -4.59 -0.30
N LEU A 24 10.58 -3.79 -1.25
CA LEU A 24 10.25 -2.40 -1.01
C LEU A 24 9.09 -2.27 -0.01
N ALA A 25 8.01 -3.02 -0.21
CA ALA A 25 6.87 -3.05 0.71
C ALA A 25 7.32 -3.41 2.14
N ASN A 26 8.12 -4.46 2.30
CA ASN A 26 8.66 -4.88 3.60
C ASN A 26 9.51 -3.79 4.27
N ARG A 27 10.30 -3.03 3.51
CA ARG A 27 11.10 -1.93 4.05
C ARG A 27 10.24 -0.74 4.49
N LEU A 28 9.25 -0.37 3.68
CA LEU A 28 8.35 0.75 3.99
C LEU A 28 7.47 0.46 5.21
N THR A 29 7.00 -0.78 5.37
CA THR A 29 6.13 -1.16 6.48
C THR A 29 6.89 -1.49 7.78
N SER A 30 8.20 -1.74 7.73
CA SER A 30 9.02 -2.18 8.87
C SER A 30 8.97 -1.30 10.13
N GLY A 31 8.59 -0.03 9.99
CA GLY A 31 8.50 0.90 11.12
C GLY A 31 7.07 1.22 11.58
N ASN A 32 6.03 0.60 11.00
CA ASN A 32 4.63 1.00 11.16
C ASN A 32 4.36 2.50 10.89
N LYS A 33 5.29 3.16 10.19
CA LYS A 33 5.21 4.59 9.86
C LYS A 33 4.44 4.87 8.59
N PHE A 34 4.43 3.90 7.68
CA PHE A 34 3.85 4.04 6.36
C PHE A 34 2.87 2.90 6.10
N THR A 35 1.73 3.27 5.54
CA THR A 35 0.72 2.38 4.99
C THR A 35 1.00 2.18 3.50
N VAL A 36 0.96 0.93 3.05
CA VAL A 36 1.32 0.58 1.67
C VAL A 36 0.19 -0.24 1.06
N CYS A 37 -0.29 0.20 -0.10
CA CYS A 37 -1.12 -0.61 -0.98
C CYS A 37 -0.21 -1.30 -1.99
N LEU A 38 -0.26 -2.63 -2.05
CA LEU A 38 0.44 -3.42 -3.07
C LEU A 38 -0.60 -3.98 -4.05
N LEU A 39 -0.44 -3.65 -5.32
CA LEU A 39 -1.24 -4.17 -6.42
C LEU A 39 -0.38 -5.16 -7.19
N GLU A 40 -0.76 -6.44 -7.25
CA GLU A 40 -0.01 -7.47 -7.99
C GLU A 40 -0.45 -7.56 -9.45
#